data_AF-A0A7Y1T0P8-F1
#
_entry.id   AF-A0A7Y1T0P8-F1
#
_cell.length_a   1.000
_cell.length_b   1.000
_cell.length_c   1.000
_cell.angle_alpha   90.00
_cell.angle_beta   90.00
_cell.angle_gamma   90.00
#
_symmetry.space_group_name_H-M   'P 1'
#
loop_
_entity.id
_entity.type
_entity.pdbx_description
1 polymer ?
#
loop_
_entity_poly.entity_id
_entity_poly.type
_entity_poly.pdbx_seq_one_letter_code
_entity_poly.pdbx_strand_id
1 'polypeptide(L)'
;WQDGDITRALRGPALINLSELNAAGAETLFALHGLLDRHQALDLPNGETVKLRNDTRLFGTMNPTDLRDYAGTQTLNKAFADRWVIWEKDFPTDVQLAAMLRRRYPKMHDDYVEAITRLSVEVNDSFTATDSRTRVETPMSLRSVLDRLPAGLMMYAEEEDPLRNAWAEFVLPHVDAFDRDHYETVWNAVLRTGPTASPF
;
A
#
# COMPACT_ATOMS: atom_id res chain seq x y z
N TRP A 1 -4.54 -23.13 28.83
CA TRP A 1 -3.76 -22.11 28.13
C TRP A 1 -3.54 -22.58 26.71
N GLN A 2 -3.76 -21.72 25.71
CA GLN A 2 -3.47 -22.02 24.31
C GLN A 2 -2.60 -20.88 23.76
N ASP A 3 -1.49 -21.24 23.12
CA ASP A 3 -0.57 -20.25 22.56
C ASP A 3 -1.24 -19.48 21.41
N GLY A 4 -1.20 -18.15 21.50
CA GLY A 4 -1.49 -17.26 20.38
C GLY A 4 -0.42 -17.32 19.30
N ASP A 5 -0.66 -16.68 18.17
CA ASP A 5 0.22 -16.80 17.00
C ASP A 5 1.63 -16.25 17.24
N ILE A 6 1.74 -15.14 17.96
CA ILE A 6 3.04 -14.57 18.35
C ILE A 6 3.76 -15.54 19.29
N THR A 7 3.11 -16.03 20.34
CA THR A 7 3.70 -16.99 21.28
C THR A 7 4.19 -18.25 20.57
N ARG A 8 3.37 -18.81 19.67
CA ARG A 8 3.73 -19.99 18.88
C ARG A 8 4.93 -19.72 17.99
N ALA A 9 4.98 -18.55 17.34
CA ALA A 9 6.10 -18.13 16.52
C ALA A 9 7.40 -17.95 17.33
N LEU A 10 7.31 -17.42 18.56
CA LEU A 10 8.47 -17.25 19.45
C LEU A 10 9.04 -18.58 19.97
N ARG A 11 8.28 -19.68 19.89
CA ARG A 11 8.77 -21.02 20.28
C ARG A 11 9.64 -21.68 19.20
N GLY A 12 9.76 -21.11 18.01
CA GLY A 12 10.59 -21.64 16.91
C GLY A 12 11.21 -20.56 16.02
N PRO A 13 11.99 -20.95 15.00
CA PRO A 13 12.44 -20.01 13.97
C PRO A 13 11.23 -19.44 13.22
N ALA A 14 11.13 -18.11 13.13
CA ALA A 14 9.96 -17.46 12.53
C ALA A 14 10.27 -16.07 11.98
N LEU A 15 9.53 -15.69 10.93
CA LEU A 15 9.39 -14.31 10.50
C LEU A 15 7.97 -13.86 10.87
N ILE A 16 7.85 -12.92 11.79
CA ILE A 16 6.58 -12.41 12.28
C ILE A 16 6.31 -11.08 11.58
N ASN A 17 5.23 -10.99 10.81
CA ASN A 17 4.78 -9.74 10.21
C ASN A 17 3.54 -9.20 10.93
N LEU A 18 3.70 -8.10 11.65
CA LEU A 18 2.63 -7.39 12.32
C LEU A 18 2.04 -6.38 11.33
N SER A 19 0.93 -6.74 10.72
CA SER A 19 0.28 -5.91 9.70
C SER A 19 -0.56 -4.81 10.35
N GLU A 20 -0.49 -3.59 9.82
CA GLU A 20 -1.29 -2.43 10.27
C GLU A 20 -1.16 -2.16 11.77
N LEU A 21 0.08 -2.05 12.25
CA LEU A 21 0.39 -1.84 13.67
C LEU A 21 -0.34 -0.66 14.30
N ASN A 22 -0.60 0.39 13.52
CA ASN A 22 -1.32 1.58 13.96
C ASN A 22 -2.82 1.36 14.23
N ALA A 23 -3.39 0.22 13.80
CA ALA A 23 -4.75 -0.20 14.12
C ALA A 23 -4.83 -1.03 15.42
N ALA A 24 -3.69 -1.48 15.95
CA ALA A 24 -3.67 -2.24 17.20
C ALA A 24 -4.03 -1.37 18.40
N GLY A 25 -4.83 -1.93 19.32
CA GLY A 25 -5.17 -1.25 20.58
C GLY A 25 -3.94 -1.00 21.46
N ALA A 26 -4.02 0.04 22.31
CA ALA A 26 -2.91 0.44 23.18
C ALA A 26 -2.42 -0.70 24.10
N GLU A 27 -3.32 -1.56 24.59
CA GLU A 27 -2.96 -2.73 25.41
C GLU A 27 -2.10 -3.75 24.63
N THR A 28 -2.44 -4.00 23.37
CA THR A 28 -1.67 -4.90 22.50
C THR A 28 -0.29 -4.32 22.20
N LEU A 29 -0.22 -3.03 21.87
CA LEU A 29 1.06 -2.35 21.65
C LEU A 29 1.92 -2.39 22.92
N PHE A 30 1.33 -2.16 24.09
CA PHE A 30 2.03 -2.24 25.36
C PHE A 30 2.57 -3.65 25.64
N ALA A 31 1.81 -4.71 25.36
CA ALA A 31 2.29 -6.09 25.50
C ALA A 31 3.48 -6.39 24.58
N LEU A 32 3.54 -5.78 23.40
CA LEU A 32 4.67 -5.91 22.47
C LEU A 32 5.92 -5.15 22.93
N HIS A 33 5.82 -4.22 23.89
CA HIS A 33 6.97 -3.45 24.38
C HIS A 33 8.08 -4.36 24.91
N GLY A 34 7.74 -5.36 25.73
CA GLY A 34 8.74 -6.29 26.30
C GLY A 34 9.51 -7.05 25.23
N LEU A 35 8.83 -7.37 24.12
CA LEU A 35 9.40 -8.14 23.02
C LEU A 35 10.36 -7.31 22.15
N LEU A 36 10.12 -6.01 22.03
CA LEU A 36 10.89 -5.09 21.18
C LEU A 36 11.95 -4.29 21.93
N ASP A 37 11.87 -4.22 23.27
CA ASP A 37 12.88 -3.57 24.11
C ASP A 37 14.01 -4.55 24.48
N ARG A 38 14.97 -4.10 25.30
CA ARG A 38 16.13 -4.85 25.80
C ARG A 38 15.79 -6.19 26.47
N HIS A 39 14.55 -6.38 26.92
CA HIS A 39 14.12 -7.62 27.57
C HIS A 39 13.94 -8.75 26.55
N GLN A 40 13.63 -8.42 25.29
CA GLN A 40 13.45 -9.36 24.19
C GLN A 40 12.61 -10.56 24.61
N ALA A 41 11.49 -10.32 25.31
CA ALA A 41 10.66 -11.37 25.88
C ALA A 41 9.20 -10.93 26.01
N LEU A 42 8.30 -11.90 26.00
CA LEU A 42 6.87 -11.71 26.17
C LEU A 42 6.42 -12.43 27.44
N ASP A 43 5.83 -11.68 28.36
CA ASP A 43 5.20 -12.24 29.55
C ASP A 43 3.77 -12.65 29.23
N LEU A 44 3.46 -13.91 29.50
CA LEU A 44 2.16 -14.49 29.25
C LEU A 44 1.31 -14.46 30.53
N PRO A 45 -0.02 -14.29 30.43
CA PRO A 45 -0.96 -14.34 31.55
C PRO A 45 -0.91 -15.62 32.40
N ASN A 46 -0.35 -16.73 31.88
CA ASN A 46 -0.13 -17.97 32.63
C ASN A 46 1.12 -17.93 33.54
N GLY A 47 1.84 -16.81 33.59
CA GLY A 47 3.08 -16.61 34.35
C GLY A 47 4.35 -17.08 33.63
N GLU A 48 4.24 -17.59 32.40
CA GLU A 48 5.39 -17.96 31.58
C GLU A 48 5.97 -16.74 30.87
N THR A 49 7.30 -16.62 30.84
CA THR A 49 8.01 -15.63 30.03
C THR A 49 8.65 -16.33 28.83
N VAL A 50 8.25 -15.94 27.62
CA VAL A 50 8.80 -16.48 26.37
C VAL A 50 9.81 -15.50 25.78
N LYS A 51 11.08 -15.93 25.67
CA LYS A 51 12.15 -15.10 25.09
C LYS A 51 12.12 -15.13 23.56
N LEU A 52 12.40 -13.98 22.96
CA LEU A 52 12.69 -13.85 21.53
C LEU A 52 13.96 -14.63 21.19
N ARG A 53 13.87 -15.45 20.14
CA ARG A 53 15.00 -16.26 19.68
C ARG A 53 15.86 -15.48 18.69
N ASN A 54 17.14 -15.83 18.63
CA ASN A 54 18.09 -15.23 17.69
C ASN A 54 17.78 -15.53 16.22
N ASP A 55 16.97 -16.55 15.94
CA ASP A 55 16.49 -16.97 14.62
C ASP A 55 15.05 -16.49 14.31
N THR A 56 14.50 -15.61 15.16
CA THR A 56 13.20 -14.94 14.92
C THR A 56 13.43 -13.50 14.46
N ARG A 57 12.63 -13.02 13.49
CA ARG A 57 12.62 -11.61 13.08
C ARG A 57 11.20 -11.06 13.12
N LEU A 58 11.08 -9.80 13.53
CA LEU A 58 9.82 -9.07 13.58
C LEU A 58 9.83 -7.99 12.50
N PHE A 59 8.73 -7.91 11.76
CA PHE A 59 8.42 -6.86 10.81
C PHE A 59 7.10 -6.22 11.23
N GLY A 60 6.99 -4.92 10.98
CA GLY A 60 5.79 -4.15 11.20
C GLY A 60 5.45 -3.38 9.94
N THR A 61 4.18 -3.38 9.54
CA THR A 61 3.68 -2.47 8.52
C THR A 61 2.73 -1.47 9.15
N MET A 62 2.76 -0.24 8.66
CA MET A 62 1.81 0.81 9.02
C MET A 62 1.63 1.72 7.82
N ASN A 63 0.44 2.29 7.69
CA ASN A 63 0.23 3.41 6.78
C ASN A 63 0.52 4.70 7.55
N PRO A 64 1.34 5.63 7.01
CA PRO A 64 1.66 6.88 7.69
C PRO A 64 0.39 7.70 7.94
N THR A 65 0.18 8.13 9.19
CA THR A 65 -1.01 8.87 9.63
C THR A 65 -0.96 10.37 9.31
N ASP A 66 0.22 10.91 8.94
CA ASP A 66 0.39 12.35 8.73
C ASP A 66 -0.39 12.92 7.54
N LEU A 67 -0.93 12.04 6.69
CA LEU A 67 -1.65 12.39 5.47
C LEU A 67 -3.15 12.10 5.54
N ARG A 68 -3.61 11.29 6.49
CA ARG A 68 -5.03 10.99 6.69
C ARG A 68 -5.32 10.73 8.15
N ASP A 69 -6.35 11.39 8.67
CA ASP A 69 -7.19 10.87 9.74
C ASP A 69 -7.94 9.63 9.21
N TYR A 70 -7.22 8.53 8.95
CA TYR A 70 -7.87 7.24 8.80
C TYR A 70 -8.57 6.94 10.12
N ALA A 71 -9.90 6.96 10.11
CA ALA A 71 -10.70 6.71 11.29
C ALA A 71 -10.28 5.38 11.94
N GLY A 72 -9.62 5.46 13.10
CA GLY A 72 -9.14 4.30 13.87
C GLY A 72 -7.62 4.08 13.89
N THR A 73 -6.80 4.87 13.17
CA THR A 73 -5.34 4.76 13.25
C THR A 73 -4.76 5.73 14.26
N GLN A 74 -4.03 5.22 15.26
CA GLN A 74 -3.33 6.06 16.24
C GLN A 74 -1.92 6.39 15.75
N THR A 75 -1.47 7.63 15.96
CA THR A 75 -0.06 7.97 15.81
C THR A 75 0.74 7.08 16.76
N LEU A 76 1.71 6.34 16.21
CA LEU A 76 2.52 5.44 17.01
C LEU A 76 3.28 6.26 18.06
N ASN A 77 3.24 5.82 19.32
CA ASN A 77 4.02 6.45 20.38
C ASN A 77 5.51 6.49 19.97
N LYS A 78 6.15 7.66 20.05
CA LYS A 78 7.58 7.84 19.72
C LYS A 78 8.46 6.80 20.42
N ALA A 79 8.20 6.51 21.69
CA ALA A 79 8.95 5.53 22.45
C ALA A 79 8.81 4.08 21.90
N PHE A 80 7.70 3.77 21.23
CA PHE A 80 7.54 2.50 20.55
C PHE A 80 8.21 2.52 19.18
N ALA A 81 8.10 3.62 18.43
CA ALA A 81 8.74 3.81 17.13
C ALA A 81 10.28 3.70 17.22
N ASP A 82 10.88 4.23 18.29
CA ASP A 82 12.34 4.19 18.53
C ASP A 82 12.92 2.77 18.65
N ARG A 83 12.08 1.75 18.80
CA ARG A 83 12.48 0.32 18.87
C ARG A 83 12.48 -0.37 17.50
N TRP A 84 12.09 0.34 16.45
CA TRP A 84 12.06 -0.17 15.09
C TRP A 84 13.16 0.48 14.26
N VAL A 85 13.71 -0.29 13.31
CA VAL A 85 14.35 0.31 12.13
C VAL A 85 13.21 0.72 11.19
N ILE A 86 12.96 2.02 11.11
CA ILE A 86 11.90 2.56 10.24
C ILE A 86 12.43 2.62 8.82
N TRP A 87 11.69 2.00 7.90
CA TRP A 87 11.92 2.12 6.47
C TRP A 87 10.66 2.70 5.82
N GLU A 88 10.78 3.93 5.34
CA GLU A 88 9.75 4.60 4.56
C GLU A 88 9.81 4.15 3.11
N LYS A 89 8.64 3.86 2.54
CA LYS A 89 8.52 3.41 1.16
C LYS A 89 7.63 4.36 0.39
N ASP A 90 8.23 5.02 -0.59
CA ASP A 90 7.53 5.88 -1.53
C ASP A 90 6.82 5.09 -2.63
N PHE A 91 5.95 5.79 -3.36
CA PHE A 91 5.36 5.23 -4.57
C PHE A 91 6.46 4.99 -5.62
N PRO A 92 6.44 3.86 -6.36
CA PRO A 92 7.50 3.56 -7.33
C PRO A 92 7.57 4.59 -8.46
N THR A 93 8.78 4.81 -8.98
CA THR A 93 9.01 5.72 -10.12
C THR A 93 8.40 5.18 -11.41
N ASP A 94 8.29 6.03 -12.42
CA ASP A 94 7.87 5.66 -13.78
C ASP A 94 8.63 4.43 -14.33
N VAL A 95 9.95 4.44 -14.24
CA VAL A 95 10.82 3.34 -14.68
C VAL A 95 10.51 2.05 -13.93
N GLN A 96 10.27 2.14 -12.61
CA GLN A 96 9.94 0.98 -11.79
C GLN A 96 8.55 0.43 -12.11
N LEU A 97 7.55 1.28 -12.28
CA LEU A 97 6.17 0.88 -12.64
C LEU A 97 6.14 0.22 -14.01
N ALA A 98 6.80 0.81 -15.01
CA ALA A 98 6.88 0.24 -16.34
C ALA A 98 7.56 -1.14 -16.31
N ALA A 99 8.64 -1.30 -15.52
CA ALA A 99 9.28 -2.60 -15.34
C ALA A 99 8.36 -3.63 -14.65
N MET A 100 7.58 -3.22 -13.66
CA MET A 100 6.60 -4.08 -12.98
C MET A 100 5.48 -4.52 -13.93
N LEU A 101 4.93 -3.60 -14.72
CA LEU A 101 3.89 -3.88 -15.71
C LEU A 101 4.40 -4.84 -16.79
N ARG A 102 5.55 -4.56 -17.42
CA ARG A 102 6.15 -5.45 -18.43
C ARG A 102 6.47 -6.84 -17.86
N ARG A 103 6.91 -6.92 -16.61
CA ARG A 103 7.21 -8.20 -15.96
C ARG A 103 5.95 -9.04 -15.69
N ARG A 104 4.85 -8.39 -15.29
CA ARG A 104 3.57 -9.05 -14.93
C ARG A 104 2.70 -9.33 -16.15
N TYR A 105 2.75 -8.46 -17.15
CA TYR A 105 1.96 -8.53 -18.39
C TYR A 105 2.86 -8.41 -19.63
N PRO A 106 3.64 -9.45 -19.98
CA PRO A 106 4.63 -9.37 -21.07
C PRO A 106 4.03 -9.17 -22.47
N LYS A 107 2.72 -9.36 -22.63
CA LYS A 107 1.98 -9.17 -23.89
C LYS A 107 1.32 -7.79 -23.99
N MET A 108 1.31 -7.02 -22.89
CA MET A 108 0.71 -5.69 -22.91
C MET A 108 1.51 -4.80 -23.86
N HIS A 109 0.82 -4.11 -24.76
CA HIS A 109 1.49 -3.18 -25.68
C HIS A 109 2.13 -2.01 -24.91
N ASP A 110 3.25 -1.50 -25.43
CA ASP A 110 4.07 -0.50 -24.75
C ASP A 110 3.35 0.84 -24.56
N ASP A 111 2.45 1.20 -25.46
CA ASP A 111 1.60 2.39 -25.36
C ASP A 111 0.70 2.35 -24.11
N TYR A 112 0.13 1.19 -23.77
CA TYR A 112 -0.61 0.99 -22.52
C TYR A 112 0.29 1.04 -21.30
N VAL A 113 1.48 0.45 -21.36
CA VAL A 113 2.46 0.52 -20.25
C VAL A 113 2.83 1.96 -19.96
N GLU A 114 3.15 2.74 -20.99
CA GLU A 114 3.50 4.15 -20.88
C GLU A 114 2.33 5.00 -20.37
N ALA A 115 1.13 4.79 -20.91
CA ALA A 115 -0.08 5.50 -20.51
C ALA A 115 -0.43 5.26 -19.03
N ILE A 116 -0.46 3.99 -18.59
CA ILE A 116 -0.74 3.62 -17.20
C ILE A 116 0.32 4.19 -16.27
N THR A 117 1.60 4.05 -16.64
CA THR A 117 2.73 4.53 -15.83
C THR A 117 2.63 6.04 -15.62
N ARG A 118 2.45 6.80 -16.70
CA ARG A 118 2.38 8.26 -16.66
C ARG A 118 1.17 8.75 -15.88
N LEU A 119 0.00 8.16 -16.09
CA LEU A 119 -1.19 8.46 -15.27
C LEU A 119 -0.95 8.20 -13.79
N SER A 120 -0.35 7.06 -13.46
CA SER A 120 -0.13 6.65 -12.07
C SER A 120 0.83 7.59 -11.36
N VAL A 121 1.92 8.01 -12.03
CA VAL A 121 2.88 8.96 -11.47
C VAL A 121 2.23 10.32 -11.28
N GLU A 122 1.54 10.87 -12.29
CA GLU A 122 0.92 12.21 -12.20
C GLU A 122 -0.12 12.31 -11.07
N VAL A 123 -0.95 11.27 -10.88
CA VAL A 123 -1.91 11.21 -9.76
C VAL A 123 -1.19 11.17 -8.41
N ASN A 124 -0.11 10.40 -8.28
CA ASN A 124 0.63 10.28 -7.04
C ASN A 124 1.51 11.52 -6.75
N ASP A 125 2.04 12.17 -7.77
CA ASP A 125 2.77 13.44 -7.63
C ASP A 125 1.82 14.53 -7.14
N SER A 126 0.59 14.56 -7.66
CA SER A 126 -0.47 15.44 -7.16
C SER A 126 -0.77 15.24 -5.67
N PHE A 127 -0.63 14.02 -5.14
CA PHE A 127 -0.80 13.73 -3.70
C PHE A 127 0.31 14.35 -2.84
N THR A 128 1.54 14.41 -3.38
CA THR A 128 2.70 15.03 -2.71
C THR A 128 2.77 16.56 -2.87
N ALA A 129 1.88 17.13 -3.69
CA ALA A 129 1.86 18.56 -3.96
C ALA A 129 1.56 19.39 -2.71
N THR A 130 2.33 20.45 -2.51
CA THR A 130 2.17 21.37 -1.37
C THR A 130 0.94 22.29 -1.54
N ASP A 131 0.46 22.48 -2.77
CA ASP A 131 -0.76 23.25 -3.04
C ASP A 131 -2.00 22.41 -2.71
N SER A 132 -2.75 22.85 -1.70
CA SER A 132 -3.95 22.18 -1.21
C SER A 132 -5.09 22.13 -2.25
N ARG A 133 -5.05 22.95 -3.31
CA ARG A 133 -6.06 22.91 -4.38
C ARG A 133 -5.87 21.79 -5.39
N THR A 134 -4.67 21.24 -5.46
CA THR A 134 -4.28 20.15 -6.38
C THR A 134 -3.98 18.86 -5.65
N ARG A 135 -4.09 18.87 -4.31
CA ARG A 135 -3.73 17.76 -3.46
C ARG A 135 -4.88 16.78 -3.41
N VAL A 136 -4.61 15.59 -3.91
CA VAL A 136 -5.47 14.42 -3.72
C VAL A 136 -5.34 13.97 -2.27
N GLU A 137 -6.42 13.53 -1.64
CA GLU A 137 -6.39 12.94 -0.29
C GLU A 137 -6.00 11.45 -0.33
N THR A 138 -6.31 10.78 -1.44
CA THR A 138 -6.02 9.37 -1.70
C THR A 138 -5.11 9.14 -2.91
N PRO A 139 -3.82 8.82 -2.70
CA PRO A 139 -2.94 8.43 -3.79
C PRO A 139 -3.41 7.11 -4.39
N MET A 140 -3.04 6.89 -5.66
CA MET A 140 -3.40 5.67 -6.34
C MET A 140 -2.56 4.50 -5.83
N SER A 141 -3.21 3.43 -5.38
CA SER A 141 -2.49 2.24 -4.91
C SER A 141 -1.87 1.43 -6.05
N LEU A 142 -0.76 0.73 -5.79
CA LEU A 142 -0.19 -0.24 -6.73
C LEU A 142 -1.17 -1.35 -7.12
N ARG A 143 -2.15 -1.68 -6.27
CA ARG A 143 -3.23 -2.61 -6.61
C ARG A 143 -4.11 -2.07 -7.73
N SER A 144 -4.39 -0.77 -7.73
CA SER A 144 -5.13 -0.13 -8.82
C SER A 144 -4.34 -0.20 -10.13
N VAL A 145 -3.04 0.06 -10.08
CA VAL A 145 -2.14 0.08 -11.25
C VAL A 145 -1.87 -1.32 -11.81
N LEU A 146 -1.53 -2.28 -10.95
CA LEU A 146 -0.99 -3.58 -11.35
C LEU A 146 -2.04 -4.69 -11.41
N ASP A 147 -3.22 -4.50 -10.83
CA ASP A 147 -4.28 -5.51 -10.81
C ASP A 147 -5.57 -4.99 -11.43
N ARG A 148 -6.11 -3.86 -10.94
CA ARG A 148 -7.43 -3.38 -11.37
C ARG A 148 -7.43 -2.87 -12.82
N LEU A 149 -6.48 -2.01 -13.19
CA LEU A 149 -6.38 -1.49 -14.55
C LEU A 149 -6.16 -2.61 -15.58
N PRO A 150 -5.20 -3.53 -15.40
CA PRO A 150 -5.04 -4.67 -16.31
C PRO A 150 -6.27 -5.56 -16.40
N ALA A 151 -6.99 -5.79 -15.29
CA ALA A 151 -8.25 -6.54 -15.33
C ALA A 151 -9.33 -5.83 -16.16
N GLY A 152 -9.45 -4.51 -16.01
CA GLY A 152 -10.33 -3.69 -16.83
C GLY A 152 -9.94 -3.71 -18.31
N LEU A 153 -8.64 -3.63 -18.63
CA LEU A 153 -8.15 -3.73 -20.00
C LEU A 153 -8.47 -5.08 -20.65
N MET A 154 -8.40 -6.18 -19.90
CA MET A 154 -8.81 -7.50 -20.40
C MET A 154 -10.32 -7.57 -20.66
N MET A 155 -11.13 -6.90 -19.83
CA MET A 155 -12.58 -6.89 -19.97
C MET A 155 -13.05 -6.03 -21.14
N TYR A 156 -12.39 -4.90 -21.39
CA TYR A 156 -12.76 -3.92 -22.41
C TYR A 156 -11.82 -3.92 -23.62
N ALA A 157 -11.11 -5.03 -23.86
CA ALA A 157 -10.06 -5.11 -24.87
C ALA A 157 -10.53 -4.80 -26.32
N GLU A 158 -11.82 -5.03 -26.59
CA GLU A 158 -12.43 -4.84 -27.92
C GLU A 158 -13.20 -3.51 -28.05
N GLU A 159 -13.20 -2.68 -27.01
CA GLU A 159 -13.88 -1.37 -27.01
C GLU A 159 -13.04 -0.29 -27.73
N GLU A 160 -13.67 0.83 -28.09
CA GLU A 160 -13.00 1.94 -28.79
C GLU A 160 -11.89 2.62 -27.94
N ASP A 161 -12.10 2.74 -26.63
CA ASP A 161 -11.10 3.21 -25.65
C ASP A 161 -11.05 2.26 -24.44
N PRO A 162 -10.30 1.14 -24.54
CA PRO A 162 -10.19 0.15 -23.48
C PRO A 162 -9.68 0.74 -22.16
N LEU A 163 -8.74 1.69 -22.24
CA LEU A 163 -8.13 2.28 -21.04
C LEU A 163 -9.10 3.21 -20.33
N ARG A 164 -9.90 4.00 -21.05
CA ARG A 164 -10.93 4.86 -20.45
C ARG A 164 -11.99 4.04 -19.74
N ASN A 165 -12.45 2.95 -20.35
CA ASN A 165 -13.43 2.05 -19.73
C ASN A 165 -12.85 1.35 -18.50
N ALA A 166 -11.60 0.86 -18.59
CA ALA A 166 -10.89 0.30 -17.44
C ALA A 166 -10.74 1.33 -16.30
N TRP A 167 -10.42 2.58 -16.62
CA TRP A 167 -10.31 3.65 -15.65
C TRP A 167 -11.65 3.94 -14.94
N ALA A 168 -12.71 4.13 -15.72
CA ALA A 168 -14.03 4.49 -15.21
C ALA A 168 -14.63 3.38 -14.33
N GLU A 169 -14.45 2.12 -14.71
CA GLU A 169 -15.16 0.99 -14.07
C GLU A 169 -14.30 0.25 -13.02
N PHE A 170 -12.96 0.27 -13.16
CA PHE A 170 -12.07 -0.47 -12.25
C PHE A 170 -11.27 0.45 -11.33
N VAL A 171 -11.04 1.72 -11.68
CA VAL A 171 -10.26 2.66 -10.85
C VAL A 171 -11.16 3.60 -10.07
N LEU A 172 -11.93 4.45 -10.75
CA LEU A 172 -12.72 5.52 -10.13
C LEU A 172 -13.69 5.06 -9.01
N PRO A 173 -14.33 3.87 -9.08
CA PRO A 173 -15.22 3.43 -8.01
C PRO A 173 -14.50 3.18 -6.68
N HIS A 174 -13.18 2.96 -6.71
CA HIS A 174 -12.34 2.73 -5.54
C HIS A 174 -11.61 3.99 -5.07
N VAL A 175 -11.79 5.11 -5.76
CA VAL A 175 -11.26 6.43 -5.37
C VAL A 175 -12.29 7.12 -4.48
N ASP A 176 -11.80 7.85 -3.48
CA ASP A 176 -12.65 8.67 -2.62
C ASP A 176 -13.49 9.62 -3.48
N ALA A 177 -14.76 9.79 -3.11
CA ALA A 177 -15.67 10.63 -3.88
C ALA A 177 -15.18 12.08 -4.01
N PHE A 178 -14.48 12.60 -3.00
CA PHE A 178 -13.92 13.96 -3.02
C PHE A 178 -12.72 14.11 -3.97
N ASP A 179 -12.02 13.02 -4.30
CA ASP A 179 -10.84 13.01 -5.16
C ASP A 179 -11.15 12.73 -6.64
N ARG A 180 -12.38 12.29 -6.97
CA ARG A 180 -12.74 11.84 -8.33
C ARG A 180 -12.55 12.92 -9.39
N ASP A 181 -12.95 14.15 -9.10
CA ASP A 181 -12.82 15.27 -10.03
C ASP A 181 -11.34 15.56 -10.35
N HIS A 182 -10.45 15.36 -9.37
CA HIS A 182 -9.01 15.50 -9.60
C HIS A 182 -8.46 14.36 -10.46
N TYR A 183 -8.84 13.12 -10.18
CA TYR A 183 -8.46 11.97 -11.02
C TYR A 183 -8.90 12.16 -12.48
N GLU A 184 -10.11 12.68 -12.69
CA GLU A 184 -10.62 13.03 -14.01
C GLU A 184 -9.85 14.20 -14.66
N THR A 185 -9.46 15.20 -13.87
CA THR A 185 -8.64 16.31 -14.35
C THR A 185 -7.27 15.82 -14.82
N VAL A 186 -6.62 14.95 -14.03
CA VAL A 186 -5.34 14.34 -14.39
C VAL A 186 -5.48 13.47 -15.64
N TRP A 187 -6.55 12.66 -15.73
CA TRP A 187 -6.84 11.88 -16.95
C TRP A 187 -6.87 12.77 -18.19
N ASN A 188 -7.64 13.87 -18.13
CA ASN A 188 -7.81 14.80 -19.24
C ASN A 188 -6.51 15.57 -19.58
N ALA A 189 -5.65 15.84 -18.59
CA ALA A 189 -4.36 16.48 -18.81
C ALA A 189 -3.33 15.52 -19.44
N VAL A 190 -3.34 14.25 -19.02
CA VAL A 190 -2.31 13.28 -19.39
C VAL A 190 -2.63 12.60 -20.73
N LEU A 191 -3.79 11.97 -20.87
CA LEU A 191 -4.08 11.16 -22.05
C LEU A 191 -4.96 11.87 -23.06
N ARG A 192 -5.99 12.61 -22.61
CA ARG A 192 -7.14 13.08 -23.42
C ARG A 192 -7.93 11.95 -24.09
N THR A 193 -7.26 11.00 -24.72
CA THR A 193 -7.80 9.76 -25.33
C THR A 193 -6.79 8.63 -25.09
N GLY A 194 -7.27 7.45 -24.71
CA GLY A 194 -6.42 6.27 -24.50
C GLY A 194 -5.89 5.67 -25.81
N PRO A 195 -4.96 4.69 -25.75
CA PRO A 195 -4.60 3.91 -26.92
C PRO A 195 -5.82 3.11 -27.41
N THR A 196 -5.97 2.99 -28.74
CA THR A 196 -7.16 2.41 -29.39
C THR A 196 -6.96 0.98 -29.90
N ALA A 197 -5.72 0.48 -29.93
CA ALA A 197 -5.45 -0.91 -30.30
C ALA A 197 -5.81 -1.86 -29.16
N SER A 198 -6.02 -3.16 -29.44
CA SER A 198 -6.16 -4.15 -28.36
C SER A 198 -4.98 -4.04 -27.37
N PRO A 199 -5.22 -4.07 -26.04
CA PRO A 199 -4.16 -3.92 -25.05
C PRO A 199 -3.21 -5.12 -24.95
N PHE A 200 -3.60 -6.30 -25.46
CA PHE A 200 -2.85 -7.55 -25.42
C PHE A 200 -2.85 -8.27 -26.77
#